data_AF-A0A316NLH9-F1
#
_entry.id   AF-A0A316NLH9-F1
#
_cell.length_a   1.000
_cell.length_b   1.000
_cell.length_c   1.000
_cell.angle_alpha   90.00
_cell.angle_beta   90.00
_cell.angle_gamma   90.00
#
_symmetry.space_group_name_H-M   'P 1'
#
loop_
_entity.id
_entity.type
_entity.pdbx_description
1 polymer ?
#
loop_
_entity_poly.entity_id
_entity_poly.type
_entity_poly.pdbx_seq_one_letter_code
_entity_poly.pdbx_strand_id
1 'polypeptide(L)'
;MVEERADIIWETPEIGSDMPRGSGPGDPTANKALRLARIEGDLEAIDQALIRIPADYRAAVLRLVQSGGPYPQGANERTYRRWKQTLIYHTAKNLHLI
;
A
#
# COMPACT_ATOMS: atom_id res chain seq x y z
N MET A 1 5.64 -0.50 0.59
CA MET A 1 4.53 0.05 1.40
C MET A 1 4.82 0.01 2.90
N VAL A 2 4.88 -1.15 3.57
CA VAL A 2 5.23 -1.17 5.03
C VAL A 2 6.68 -0.76 5.27
N GLU A 3 7.61 -1.29 4.47
CA GLU A 3 9.03 -0.88 4.51
C GLU A 3 9.19 0.59 4.14
N GLU A 4 8.55 1.03 3.05
CA GLU A 4 8.54 2.45 2.63
C GLU A 4 8.00 3.41 3.70
N ARG A 5 6.97 3.03 4.46
CA ARG A 5 6.48 3.79 5.62
C ARG A 5 7.54 3.86 6.72
N ALA A 6 8.23 2.75 7.00
CA ALA A 6 9.31 2.71 7.98
C ALA A 6 10.50 3.57 7.52
N ASP A 7 10.85 3.51 6.24
CA ASP A 7 11.93 4.29 5.65
C ASP A 7 11.66 5.80 5.77
N ILE A 8 10.43 6.26 5.53
CA ILE A 8 10.07 7.68 5.71
C ILE A 8 10.18 8.12 7.19
N ILE A 9 9.84 7.23 8.13
CA ILE A 9 9.93 7.51 9.56
C ILE A 9 11.40 7.65 9.99
N TRP A 10 12.28 6.79 9.48
CA TRP A 10 13.71 6.76 9.82
C TRP A 10 14.60 7.62 8.91
N GLU A 11 14.05 8.19 7.84
CA GLU A 11 14.74 9.12 6.96
C GLU A 11 15.28 10.28 7.79
N THR A 12 16.60 10.48 7.85
CA THR A 12 17.19 11.65 8.49
C THR A 12 17.34 12.73 7.41
N PRO A 13 16.88 13.98 7.63
CA PRO A 13 17.08 15.03 6.63
C PRO A 13 18.59 15.19 6.37
N GLU A 14 18.99 15.22 5.10
CA GLU A 14 20.39 15.48 4.74
C GLU A 14 20.77 16.89 5.24
N ILE A 15 21.54 16.96 6.32
CA ILE A 15 22.27 18.16 6.72
C ILE A 15 23.49 18.24 5.79
N GLY A 16 23.24 18.54 4.52
CA GLY A 16 24.29 18.80 3.54
C GLY A 16 25.03 20.08 3.91
N SER A 17 26.32 19.95 4.20
CA SER A 17 27.23 21.07 4.42
C SER A 17 27.24 22.01 3.21
N ASP A 18 27.09 23.30 3.49
CA ASP A 18 27.65 24.43 2.73
C ASP A 18 27.11 24.68 1.30
N MET A 19 25.85 25.14 1.18
CA MET A 19 25.45 26.21 0.25
C MET A 19 23.95 26.55 0.34
N PRO A 20 23.55 27.83 0.53
CA PRO A 20 22.14 28.20 0.47
C PRO A 20 21.73 28.46 -0.99
N ARG A 21 21.21 27.44 -1.68
CA ARG A 21 20.44 27.65 -2.91
C ARG A 21 18.98 27.84 -2.51
N GLY A 22 18.50 29.08 -2.62
CA GLY A 22 17.24 29.51 -2.03
C GLY A 22 15.99 28.82 -2.57
N SER A 23 15.02 28.60 -1.66
CA SER A 23 13.61 29.01 -1.79
C SER A 23 12.89 28.64 -0.48
N GLY A 24 12.92 29.55 0.51
CA GLY A 24 12.24 29.41 1.83
C GLY A 24 12.76 28.25 2.71
N PRO A 25 12.51 28.28 4.03
CA PRO A 25 12.66 27.08 4.84
C PRO A 25 11.59 26.08 4.37
N GLY A 26 11.97 25.10 3.55
CA GLY A 26 11.11 23.95 3.31
C GLY A 26 10.79 23.29 4.66
N ASP A 27 9.55 22.86 4.86
CA ASP A 27 9.17 22.10 6.06
C ASP A 27 9.30 20.60 5.75
N PRO A 28 10.48 19.98 6.00
CA PRO A 28 10.68 18.56 5.76
C PRO A 28 9.73 17.70 6.60
N THR A 29 9.26 18.21 7.74
CA THR A 29 8.30 17.53 8.61
C THR A 29 6.94 17.46 7.92
N ALA A 30 6.44 18.59 7.40
CA ALA A 30 5.19 18.64 6.66
C ALA A 30 5.23 17.76 5.41
N ASN A 31 6.34 17.79 4.65
CA ASN A 31 6.50 16.95 3.47
C ASN A 31 6.50 15.44 3.81
N LYS A 32 7.16 15.04 4.90
CA LYS A 32 7.09 13.65 5.40
C LYS A 32 5.70 13.26 5.85
N ALA A 33 5.01 14.14 6.58
CA ALA A 33 3.65 13.89 7.03
C ALA A 33 2.70 13.66 5.84
N LEU A 34 2.84 14.45 4.76
CA LEU A 34 2.06 14.26 3.54
C LEU A 34 2.35 12.91 2.86
N ARG A 35 3.62 12.48 2.80
CA ARG A 35 3.99 11.15 2.24
C ARG A 35 3.43 10.01 3.09
N LEU A 36 3.51 10.13 4.42
CA LEU A 36 2.95 9.14 5.35
C LEU A 36 1.42 9.03 5.21
N ALA A 37 0.72 10.16 5.19
CA ALA A 37 -0.73 10.20 5.05
C ALA A 37 -1.20 9.52 3.75
N ARG A 38 -0.44 9.70 2.65
CA ARG A 38 -0.72 9.02 1.39
C ARG A 38 -0.57 7.51 1.49
N ILE A 39 0.55 7.03 2.03
CA ILE A 39 0.80 5.59 2.20
C ILE A 39 -0.22 4.97 3.14
N GLU A 40 -0.60 5.68 4.20
CA GLU A 40 -1.61 5.23 5.15
C GLU A 40 -2.98 5.09 4.48
N GLY A 41 -3.38 6.05 3.64
CA GLY A 41 -4.60 5.94 2.83
C GLY A 41 -4.55 4.76 1.85
N ASP A 42 -3.40 4.51 1.22
CA ASP A 42 -3.24 3.37 0.31
C ASP A 42 -3.37 2.03 1.05
N LEU A 43 -2.77 1.92 2.25
CA LEU A 43 -2.87 0.74 3.11
C LEU A 43 -4.30 0.53 3.60
N GLU A 44 -4.97 1.58 4.07
CA GLU A 44 -6.36 1.52 4.52
C GLU A 44 -7.28 1.05 3.39
N ALA A 45 -7.09 1.55 2.17
CA ALA A 45 -7.85 1.12 1.01
C ALA A 45 -7.72 -0.39 0.74
N ILE A 46 -6.52 -0.95 0.92
CA ILE A 46 -6.25 -2.39 0.80
C ILE A 46 -6.90 -3.17 1.95
N ASP A 47 -6.77 -2.72 3.19
CA ASP A 47 -7.33 -3.38 4.37
C ASP A 47 -8.87 -3.45 4.31
N GLN A 48 -9.51 -2.36 3.89
CA GLN A 48 -10.96 -2.32 3.69
C GLN A 48 -11.42 -3.26 2.56
N ALA A 49 -10.60 -3.45 1.53
CA ALA A 49 -10.89 -4.42 0.48
C ALA A 49 -10.71 -5.87 0.97
N LEU A 50 -9.69 -6.15 1.80
CA LEU A 50 -9.45 -7.46 2.39
C LEU A 50 -10.56 -7.91 3.35
N ILE A 51 -11.21 -6.97 4.06
CA ILE A 51 -12.35 -7.27 4.93
C ILE A 51 -13.50 -7.95 4.16
N ARG A 52 -13.65 -7.67 2.86
CA ARG A 52 -14.68 -8.27 2.00
C ARG A 52 -14.42 -9.73 1.64
N ILE A 53 -13.22 -10.25 1.94
CA ILE A 53 -12.79 -11.61 1.63
C ILE A 53 -12.81 -12.44 2.92
N PRO A 54 -13.30 -13.69 2.89
CA PRO A 54 -13.26 -14.55 4.07
C PRO A 54 -11.81 -14.76 4.55
N ALA A 55 -11.61 -14.81 5.87
CA ALA A 55 -10.29 -14.80 6.51
C ALA A 55 -9.33 -15.86 5.92
N ASP A 56 -9.82 -17.08 5.71
CA ASP A 56 -9.06 -18.22 5.19
C ASP A 56 -8.46 -17.96 3.79
N TYR A 57 -9.08 -17.09 3.00
CA TYR A 57 -8.62 -16.78 1.64
C TYR A 57 -7.75 -15.53 1.55
N ARG A 58 -7.74 -14.65 2.56
CA ARG A 58 -7.07 -13.34 2.48
C ARG A 58 -5.59 -13.45 2.14
N ALA A 59 -4.85 -14.27 2.89
CA ALA A 59 -3.41 -14.44 2.71
C ALA A 59 -3.08 -15.03 1.33
N ALA A 60 -3.83 -16.04 0.89
CA ALA A 60 -3.67 -16.66 -0.41
C ALA A 60 -3.97 -15.69 -1.56
N VAL A 61 -5.06 -14.92 -1.47
CA VAL A 61 -5.46 -13.95 -2.49
C VAL A 61 -4.45 -12.80 -2.57
N LEU A 62 -3.98 -12.30 -1.43
CA LEU A 62 -2.96 -11.26 -1.39
C LEU A 62 -1.66 -11.73 -2.09
N ARG A 63 -1.20 -12.94 -1.79
CA ARG A 63 -0.05 -13.56 -2.46
C ARG A 63 -0.25 -13.67 -3.98
N LEU A 64 -1.44 -14.09 -4.42
CA LEU A 64 -1.77 -14.21 -5.85
C LEU A 64 -1.79 -12.87 -6.59
N VAL A 65 -2.09 -11.77 -5.91
CA VAL A 65 -2.01 -10.42 -6.47
C VAL A 65 -0.55 -9.95 -6.51
N GLN A 66 0.21 -10.16 -5.44
CA GLN A 66 1.59 -9.70 -5.32
C GLN A 66 2.55 -10.43 -6.26
N SER A 67 2.48 -11.76 -6.32
CA SER A 67 3.49 -12.58 -7.00
C SER A 67 2.98 -13.28 -8.27
N GLY A 68 1.68 -13.17 -8.60
CA GLY A 68 1.11 -13.76 -9.82
C GLY A 68 1.21 -15.30 -9.91
N GLY A 69 1.43 -15.98 -8.79
CA GLY A 69 1.68 -17.43 -8.75
C GLY A 69 0.46 -18.30 -9.05
N PRO A 70 0.63 -19.64 -9.09
CA PRO A 70 -0.47 -20.58 -9.28
C PRO A 70 -1.45 -20.56 -8.11
N TYR A 71 -2.72 -20.88 -8.39
CA TYR A 71 -3.77 -20.97 -7.37
C TYR A 71 -3.44 -22.06 -6.33
N PRO A 72 -3.66 -21.79 -5.03
CA PRO A 72 -3.39 -22.78 -3.99
C PRO A 72 -4.25 -24.04 -4.13
N GLN A 73 -3.63 -25.19 -3.85
CA GLN A 73 -4.31 -26.48 -3.69
C GLN A 73 -5.13 -26.44 -2.40
N GLY A 74 -6.46 -26.40 -2.49
CA GLY A 74 -7.34 -26.43 -1.30
C GLY A 74 -8.76 -25.89 -1.54
N ALA A 75 -8.93 -24.99 -2.51
CA ALA A 75 -10.24 -24.57 -2.97
C ALA A 75 -10.26 -24.49 -4.50
N ASN A 76 -11.46 -24.54 -5.09
CA ASN A 76 -11.61 -24.40 -6.54
C ASN A 76 -10.98 -23.09 -7.03
N GLU A 77 -10.27 -23.16 -8.16
CA GLU A 77 -9.64 -22.00 -8.82
C GLU A 77 -10.61 -20.81 -8.99
N ARG A 78 -11.88 -21.12 -9.33
CA ARG A 78 -12.94 -20.12 -9.47
C ARG A 78 -13.14 -19.28 -8.21
N THR A 79 -12.98 -19.87 -7.02
CA THR A 79 -13.10 -19.18 -5.74
C THR A 79 -12.00 -18.14 -5.58
N TYR A 80 -10.74 -18.53 -5.82
CA TYR A 80 -9.62 -17.60 -5.74
C TYR A 80 -9.70 -16.50 -6.81
N ARG A 81 -10.15 -16.84 -8.02
CA ARG A 81 -10.34 -15.84 -9.09
C ARG A 81 -11.40 -14.80 -8.70
N ARG A 82 -12.53 -15.24 -8.14
CA ARG A 82 -13.58 -14.34 -7.63
C ARG A 82 -13.03 -13.39 -6.57
N TRP A 83 -12.35 -13.94 -5.55
CA TRP A 83 -11.81 -13.12 -4.47
C TRP A 83 -10.70 -12.18 -4.93
N LYS A 84 -9.86 -12.60 -5.88
CA LYS A 84 -8.86 -11.74 -6.52
C LYS A 84 -9.51 -10.56 -7.24
N GLN A 85 -10.58 -10.80 -7.99
CA GLN A 85 -11.35 -9.72 -8.64
C GLN A 85 -11.99 -8.79 -7.62
N THR A 86 -12.57 -9.34 -6.55
CA THR A 86 -13.13 -8.55 -5.44
C THR A 86 -12.07 -7.66 -4.79
N LEU A 87 -10.88 -8.19 -4.50
CA LEU A 87 -9.77 -7.43 -3.92
C LEU A 87 -9.42 -6.24 -4.82
N ILE A 88 -9.11 -6.50 -6.09
CA ILE A 88 -8.68 -5.47 -7.05
C ILE A 88 -9.75 -4.41 -7.24
N TYR A 89 -11.01 -4.80 -7.43
CA TYR A 89 -12.12 -3.87 -7.63
C TYR A 89 -12.32 -2.96 -6.41
N HIS A 90 -12.35 -3.52 -5.21
CA HIS A 90 -12.58 -2.73 -4.01
C HIS A 90 -11.37 -1.85 -3.66
N THR A 91 -10.15 -2.32 -3.86
CA THR A 91 -8.95 -1.48 -3.70
C THR A 91 -8.99 -0.30 -4.68
N ALA A 92 -9.28 -0.53 -5.97
CA ALA A 92 -9.38 0.55 -6.96
C ALA A 92 -10.49 1.55 -6.61
N LYS A 93 -11.65 1.05 -6.15
CA LYS A 93 -12.77 1.89 -5.71
C LYS A 93 -12.41 2.74 -4.48
N ASN A 94 -11.75 2.14 -3.49
CA ASN A 94 -11.33 2.82 -2.27
C ASN A 94 -10.24 3.87 -2.54
N LEU A 95 -9.40 3.63 -3.56
CA LEU A 95 -8.40 4.58 -4.05
C LEU A 95 -8.95 5.63 -5.02
N HIS A 96 -10.26 5.61 -5.31
CA HIS A 96 -10.91 6.52 -6.26
C HIS A 96 -10.31 6.49 -7.69
N LEU A 97 -9.84 5.32 -8.14
CA LEU A 97 -9.29 5.14 -9.49
C LEU A 97 -10.35 4.80 -10.54
N ILE A 98 -11.58 4.53 -10.11
CA ILE A 98 -12.75 4.14 -10.92
C ILE A 98 -14.04 4.71 -10.34
#